data_AF-A0A813K746-F1
#
_entry.id   AF-A0A813K746-F1
#
_cell.length_a   1.000
_cell.length_b   1.000
_cell.length_c   1.000
_cell.angle_alpha   90.00
_cell.angle_beta   90.00
_cell.angle_gamma   90.00
#
_symmetry.space_group_name_H-M   'P 1'
#
loop_
_entity.id
_entity.type
_entity.pdbx_description
1 polymer ?
#
loop_
_entity_poly.entity_id
_entity_poly.type
_entity_poly.pdbx_seq_one_letter_code
_entity_poly.pdbx_strand_id
1 'polypeptide(L)'
;VPRLAALCERQMKIRLSMDNVLPLLRTATLEGPLAQPIQDACKHFFLANYNNCTELRECEALDPRLLCELMRLHNSRQQVAAASAMTGAPLQHQLAPPPAAPPQPPAAPPLQPLMQQSQQLQPMLPASPSAEGLRPAPPAPPLQVPSPQMMMLRSQGE
;
A
#
# COMPACT_ATOMS: atom_id res chain seq x y z
N VAL A 1 -2.50 -9.70 10.96
CA VAL A 1 -2.83 -8.74 12.04
C VAL A 1 -2.97 -7.33 11.45
N PRO A 2 -4.19 -6.87 11.12
CA PRO A 2 -4.40 -5.59 10.41
C PRO A 2 -3.98 -4.33 11.19
N ARG A 3 -4.20 -4.34 12.51
CA ARG A 3 -3.88 -3.20 13.39
C ARG A 3 -2.37 -2.92 13.48
N LEU A 4 -1.54 -3.97 13.48
CA LEU A 4 -0.09 -3.83 13.49
C LEU A 4 0.41 -3.23 12.16
N ALA A 5 -0.13 -3.68 11.03
CA ALA A 5 0.20 -3.13 9.72
C ALA A 5 -0.11 -1.62 9.64
N ALA A 6 -1.27 -1.19 10.13
CA ALA A 6 -1.64 0.23 10.16
C ALA A 6 -0.71 1.08 11.06
N LEU A 7 -0.25 0.54 12.19
CA LEU A 7 0.72 1.21 13.05
C LEU A 7 2.09 1.32 12.39
N CYS A 8 2.57 0.25 11.75
CA CYS A 8 3.82 0.26 10.99
C CYS A 8 3.76 1.26 9.84
N GLU A 9 2.67 1.29 9.06
CA GLU A 9 2.48 2.25 7.98
C GLU A 9 2.51 3.69 8.49
N ARG A 10 1.79 3.99 9.59
CA ARG A 10 1.80 5.31 10.21
C ARG A 10 3.21 5.70 10.67
N GLN A 11 3.91 4.79 11.34
CA GLN A 11 5.23 5.08 11.87
C GLN A 11 6.27 5.26 10.78
N MET A 12 6.16 4.53 9.67
CA MET A 12 6.96 4.74 8.47
C MET A 12 6.70 6.09 7.82
N LYS A 13 5.44 6.48 7.62
CA LYS A 13 5.07 7.79 7.07
C LYS A 13 5.63 8.95 7.90
N ILE A 14 5.71 8.80 9.22
CA ILE A 14 6.30 9.80 10.13
C ILE A 14 7.82 9.90 9.97
N ARG A 15 8.49 8.80 9.61
CA ARG A 15 9.96 8.74 9.58
C ARG A 15 10.57 8.86 8.18
N LEU A 16 9.77 8.81 7.12
CA LEU A 16 10.25 8.99 5.75
C LEU A 16 10.71 10.44 5.52
N SER A 17 11.93 10.59 5.00
CA SER A 17 12.55 11.87 4.65
C SER A 17 13.27 11.76 3.31
N MET A 18 13.72 12.89 2.76
CA MET A 18 14.52 12.92 1.53
C MET A 18 15.79 12.07 1.65
N ASP A 19 16.44 12.08 2.81
CA ASP A 19 17.71 11.38 3.05
C ASP A 19 17.57 9.86 3.11
N ASN A 20 16.40 9.35 3.52
CA ASN A 20 16.24 7.93 3.79
C ASN A 20 15.34 7.18 2.79
N VAL A 21 14.53 7.89 1.99
CA VAL A 21 13.60 7.24 1.06
C VAL A 21 14.31 6.40 0.01
N LEU A 22 15.43 6.88 -0.55
CA LEU A 22 16.17 6.15 -1.61
C LEU A 22 16.91 4.93 -1.07
N PRO A 23 17.68 5.00 0.05
CA PRO A 23 18.22 3.81 0.69
C PRO A 23 17.15 2.77 1.06
N LEU A 24 16.04 3.21 1.68
CA LEU A 24 14.97 2.31 2.09
C LEU A 24 14.28 1.65 0.89
N LEU A 25 14.03 2.41 -0.18
CA LEU A 25 13.43 1.86 -1.39
C LEU A 25 14.30 0.78 -2.01
N ARG A 26 15.63 0.98 -2.09
CA ARG A 26 16.57 -0.03 -2.59
C ARG A 26 16.52 -1.31 -1.76
N THR A 27 16.65 -1.18 -0.43
CA THR A 27 16.60 -2.34 0.47
C THR A 27 15.27 -3.08 0.34
N ALA A 28 14.16 -2.34 0.31
CA ALA A 28 12.83 -2.93 0.18
C ALA A 28 12.64 -3.65 -1.17
N THR A 29 13.22 -3.15 -2.26
CA THR A 29 13.21 -3.82 -3.57
C THR A 29 14.00 -5.14 -3.54
N LEU A 30 15.13 -5.20 -2.84
CA LEU A 30 15.93 -6.42 -2.68
C LEU A 30 15.21 -7.49 -1.84
N GLU A 31 14.48 -7.08 -0.80
CA GLU A 31 13.67 -7.96 0.06
C GLU A 31 12.44 -8.55 -0.67
N GLY A 32 12.10 -8.01 -1.84
CA GLY A 32 11.05 -8.55 -2.69
C GLY A 32 9.64 -8.41 -2.09
N PRO A 33 8.76 -9.42 -2.23
CA PRO A 33 7.34 -9.31 -1.87
C PRO A 33 7.07 -9.00 -0.39
N LEU A 34 7.96 -9.41 0.51
CA LEU A 34 7.80 -9.22 1.95
C LEU A 34 7.84 -7.74 2.35
N ALA A 35 8.59 -6.94 1.61
CA ALA A 35 8.73 -5.51 1.85
C ALA A 35 7.80 -4.65 0.97
N GLN A 36 6.79 -5.23 0.31
CA GLN A 36 5.85 -4.48 -0.54
C GLN A 36 5.22 -3.24 0.14
N PRO A 37 4.71 -3.33 1.40
CA PRO A 37 4.16 -2.15 2.06
C PRO A 37 5.18 -1.01 2.22
N ILE A 38 6.46 -1.36 2.36
CA ILE A 38 7.56 -0.40 2.47
C ILE A 38 7.86 0.20 1.11
N GLN A 39 7.93 -0.63 0.07
CA GLN A 39 8.12 -0.16 -1.30
C GLN A 39 7.02 0.81 -1.70
N ASP A 40 5.75 0.49 -1.43
CA ASP A 40 4.60 1.34 -1.75
C ASP A 40 4.66 2.69 -1.01
N ALA A 41 5.01 2.68 0.29
CA ALA A 41 5.16 3.90 1.06
C ALA A 41 6.30 4.78 0.52
N CYS A 42 7.45 4.19 0.20
CA CYS A 42 8.59 4.90 -0.38
C CYS A 42 8.28 5.44 -1.79
N LYS A 43 7.62 4.65 -2.65
CA LYS A 43 7.17 5.07 -3.98
C LYS A 43 6.20 6.24 -3.87
N HIS A 44 5.22 6.16 -2.96
CA HIS A 44 4.27 7.24 -2.75
C HIS A 44 4.96 8.53 -2.31
N PHE A 45 5.89 8.44 -1.35
CA PHE A 45 6.67 9.60 -0.89
C PHE A 45 7.56 10.19 -1.99
N PHE A 46 8.27 9.35 -2.74
CA PHE A 46 9.09 9.75 -3.88
C PHE A 46 8.24 10.50 -4.92
N LEU A 47 7.09 9.93 -5.32
CA LEU A 47 6.24 10.55 -6.33
C LEU A 47 5.59 11.86 -5.85
N ALA A 48 5.34 12.01 -4.54
CA ALA A 48 4.87 13.27 -3.97
C ALA A 48 5.94 14.37 -3.98
N ASN A 49 7.22 14.00 -3.99
CA ASN A 49 8.36 14.90 -3.94
C ASN A 49 9.29 14.74 -5.15
N TYR A 50 8.71 14.36 -6.30
CA TYR A 50 9.45 13.84 -7.45
C TYR A 50 10.66 14.70 -7.83
N ASN A 51 10.46 16.01 -8.02
CA ASN A 51 11.51 16.95 -8.41
C ASN A 51 12.70 16.93 -7.43
N ASN A 52 12.42 17.04 -6.13
CA ASN A 52 13.46 17.02 -5.10
C ASN A 52 14.19 15.67 -5.07
N CYS A 53 13.47 14.56 -5.19
CA CYS A 53 14.07 13.24 -5.15
C CYS A 53 14.93 12.93 -6.38
N THR A 54 14.58 13.46 -7.55
CA THR A 54 15.35 13.26 -8.79
C THR A 54 16.66 14.05 -8.83
N GLU A 55 16.79 15.10 -8.01
CA GLU A 55 18.02 15.90 -7.89
C GLU A 55 19.05 15.28 -6.94
N LEU A 56 18.66 14.26 -6.16
CA LEU A 56 19.55 13.56 -5.24
C LEU A 56 20.52 12.65 -6.00
N ARG A 57 21.81 12.68 -5.64
CA ARG A 57 22.84 11.81 -6.23
C ARG A 57 22.54 10.33 -6.02
N GLU A 58 21.91 10.00 -4.90
CA GLU A 58 21.51 8.63 -4.56
C GLU A 58 20.46 8.08 -5.55
N CYS A 59 19.76 8.95 -6.28
CA CYS A 59 18.80 8.53 -7.30
C CYS A 59 19.50 7.85 -8.48
N GLU A 60 20.75 8.24 -8.80
CA GLU A 60 21.57 7.59 -9.84
C GLU A 60 21.96 6.16 -9.47
N ALA A 61 21.97 5.84 -8.17
CA ALA A 61 22.33 4.54 -7.63
C ALA A 61 21.13 3.58 -7.46
N LEU A 62 19.95 3.97 -7.94
CA LEU A 62 18.79 3.10 -8.03
C LEU A 62 18.88 2.18 -9.24
N ASP A 63 18.21 1.03 -9.17
CA ASP A 63 18.14 0.10 -10.30
C ASP A 63 17.44 0.77 -11.51
N PRO A 64 17.97 0.63 -12.75
CA PRO A 64 17.38 1.23 -13.94
C PRO A 64 15.92 0.84 -14.18
N ARG A 65 15.52 -0.40 -13.85
CA ARG A 65 14.13 -0.85 -14.02
C ARG A 65 13.21 -0.15 -13.04
N LEU A 66 13.67 0.03 -11.80
CA LEU A 66 12.93 0.77 -10.78
C LEU A 66 12.78 2.25 -11.15
N LEU A 67 13.82 2.88 -11.69
CA LEU A 67 13.74 4.25 -12.21
C LEU A 67 12.67 4.39 -13.30
N CYS A 68 12.70 3.50 -14.28
CA CYS A 68 11.71 3.46 -15.34
C CYS A 68 10.29 3.27 -14.78
N GLU A 69 10.13 2.43 -13.77
CA GLU A 69 8.86 2.23 -13.08
C GLU A 69 8.35 3.52 -12.43
N LEU A 70 9.20 4.20 -11.64
CA LEU A 70 8.87 5.46 -10.96
C LEU A 70 8.49 6.56 -11.96
N MET A 71 9.24 6.69 -13.06
CA MET A 71 8.96 7.67 -14.11
C MET A 71 7.61 7.38 -14.79
N ARG A 72 7.32 6.12 -15.11
CA ARG A 72 6.02 5.72 -15.68
C ARG A 72 4.86 6.05 -14.73
N LEU A 73 5.02 5.76 -13.42
CA LEU A 73 4.01 6.09 -12.41
C LEU A 73 3.79 7.61 -12.28
N HIS A 74 4.87 8.40 -12.34
CA HIS A 74 4.78 9.85 -12.30
C HIS A 74 4.00 10.41 -13.49
N ASN A 75 4.34 9.97 -14.72
CA ASN A 75 3.63 10.38 -15.93
C ASN A 75 2.15 9.98 -15.91
N SER A 76 1.83 8.77 -15.44
CA SER A 76 0.45 8.32 -15.29
C SER A 76 -0.33 9.22 -14.33
N ARG A 77 0.25 9.62 -13.19
CA ARG A 77 -0.39 10.56 -12.25
C ARG A 77 -0.63 11.94 -12.86
N GLN A 78 0.32 12.44 -13.65
CA GLN A 78 0.16 13.75 -14.32
C GLN A 78 -0.99 13.72 -15.35
N GLN A 79 -1.13 12.64 -16.12
CA GLN A 79 -2.23 12.49 -17.09
C GLN A 79 -3.59 12.47 -16.40
N VAL A 80 -3.72 11.77 -15.27
CA VAL A 80 -4.96 11.74 -14.48
C VAL A 80 -5.27 13.12 -13.91
N ALA A 81 -4.27 13.82 -13.35
CA ALA A 81 -4.46 15.17 -12.83
C ALA A 81 -4.89 16.16 -13.93
N ALA A 82 -4.31 16.06 -15.13
CA ALA A 82 -4.70 16.87 -16.27
C ALA A 82 -6.13 16.57 -16.75
N ALA A 83 -6.53 15.29 -16.81
CA ALA A 83 -7.88 14.89 -17.19
C ALA A 83 -8.96 15.36 -16.18
N SER A 84 -8.66 15.32 -14.89
CA SER A 84 -9.56 15.83 -13.84
C SER A 84 -9.71 17.36 -13.89
N ALA A 85 -8.67 18.09 -14.27
CA ALA A 85 -8.74 19.55 -14.44
C ALA A 85 -9.61 19.98 -15.64
N MET A 86 -9.67 19.16 -16.70
CA MET A 86 -10.49 19.46 -17.90
C MET A 86 -11.98 19.12 -17.75
N THR A 87 -12.37 18.37 -16.71
CA THR A 87 -13.76 17.93 -16.48
C THR A 87 -14.47 18.76 -15.40
N GLY A 88 -13.81 19.82 -14.88
CA GLY A 88 -14.30 20.69 -13.80
C GLY A 88 -15.06 21.94 -14.21
N ALA A 89 -15.49 22.08 -15.47
CA ALA A 89 -16.34 23.19 -15.91
C ALA A 89 -17.83 22.78 -15.84
N PRO A 90 -18.68 23.44 -15.03
CA PRO A 90 -20.12 23.28 -15.16
C PRO A 90 -20.57 24.04 -16.41
N LEU A 91 -20.47 23.41 -17.58
CA LEU A 91 -21.08 23.92 -18.80
C LEU A 91 -22.59 23.65 -18.77
N GLN A 92 -23.31 24.53 -18.08
CA GLN A 92 -24.67 24.85 -18.50
C GLN A 92 -24.62 25.41 -19.92
N HIS A 93 -25.55 24.94 -20.76
CA HIS A 93 -25.86 25.41 -22.12
C HIS A 93 -24.79 25.16 -23.21
N GLN A 94 -25.01 24.14 -24.03
CA GLN A 94 -25.51 24.35 -25.41
C GLN A 94 -25.70 23.02 -26.16
N LEU A 95 -26.85 22.93 -26.83
CA LEU A 95 -27.25 21.86 -27.74
C LEU A 95 -26.24 21.71 -28.89
N ALA A 96 -25.62 20.54 -29.01
CA ALA A 96 -25.01 20.07 -30.25
C ALA A 96 -25.22 18.55 -30.37
N PRO A 97 -25.80 18.04 -31.47
CA PRO A 97 -25.93 16.60 -31.68
C PRO A 97 -24.57 15.96 -31.97
N PRO A 98 -24.31 14.72 -31.51
CA PRO A 98 -23.06 14.03 -31.81
C PRO A 98 -22.99 13.63 -33.30
N PRO A 99 -21.82 13.73 -33.96
CA PRO A 99 -21.62 13.16 -35.29
C PRO A 99 -21.66 11.62 -35.24
N ALA A 100 -22.18 11.04 -36.32
CA ALA A 100 -22.56 9.64 -36.47
C ALA A 100 -21.44 8.63 -36.15
N ALA A 101 -21.77 7.64 -35.33
CA ALA A 101 -20.95 6.47 -35.06
C ALA A 101 -20.87 5.50 -36.27
N PRO A 102 -19.76 4.76 -36.45
CA PRO A 102 -19.68 3.69 -37.44
C PRO A 102 -20.63 2.51 -37.12
N PRO A 103 -21.06 1.72 -38.12
CA PRO A 103 -22.13 0.74 -37.99
C PRO A 103 -21.78 -0.43 -37.06
N GLN A 104 -22.66 -0.70 -36.10
CA GLN A 104 -22.63 -1.89 -35.24
C GLN A 104 -23.14 -3.14 -35.99
N PRO A 105 -22.58 -4.34 -35.74
CA PRO A 105 -23.10 -5.61 -36.26
C PRO A 105 -24.45 -6.00 -35.60
N PRO A 106 -25.27 -6.84 -36.26
CA PRO A 106 -26.66 -7.10 -35.86
C PRO A 106 -26.80 -7.90 -34.56
N ALA A 107 -27.91 -7.59 -33.87
CA ALA A 107 -28.30 -8.04 -32.55
C ALA A 107 -28.53 -9.57 -32.42
N ALA A 108 -27.99 -10.16 -31.35
CA ALA A 108 -28.42 -11.44 -30.82
C ALA A 108 -29.56 -11.23 -29.79
N PRO A 109 -30.50 -12.19 -29.66
CA PRO A 109 -31.74 -12.01 -28.89
C PRO A 109 -31.54 -11.95 -27.36
N PRO A 110 -32.50 -11.38 -26.61
CA PRO A 110 -32.39 -11.20 -25.17
C PRO A 110 -32.59 -12.51 -24.40
N LEU A 111 -31.66 -12.85 -23.51
CA LEU A 111 -31.86 -13.88 -22.48
C LEU A 111 -32.64 -13.26 -21.31
N GLN A 112 -33.87 -13.73 -21.12
CA GLN A 112 -34.78 -13.32 -20.04
C GLN A 112 -34.23 -13.74 -18.66
N PRO A 113 -34.42 -12.94 -17.59
CA PRO A 113 -34.11 -13.38 -16.24
C PRO A 113 -35.22 -14.30 -15.74
N LEU A 114 -34.97 -15.61 -15.69
CA LEU A 114 -35.84 -16.55 -15.00
C LEU A 114 -35.63 -16.40 -13.49
N MET A 115 -36.38 -15.50 -12.86
CA MET A 115 -36.72 -15.66 -11.45
C MET A 115 -37.69 -16.83 -11.31
N GLN A 116 -37.55 -17.58 -10.21
CA GLN A 116 -38.55 -18.45 -9.57
C GLN A 116 -38.40 -19.98 -9.77
N GLN A 117 -37.75 -20.66 -8.80
CA GLN A 117 -38.28 -21.82 -8.06
C GLN A 117 -37.25 -22.28 -7.00
N SER A 118 -37.28 -21.84 -5.75
CA SER A 118 -37.96 -22.49 -4.61
C SER A 118 -38.17 -24.01 -4.74
N GLN A 119 -37.38 -24.82 -4.03
CA GLN A 119 -37.87 -25.72 -2.96
C GLN A 119 -36.81 -26.78 -2.55
N GLN A 120 -36.69 -26.91 -1.22
CA GLN A 120 -36.41 -28.13 -0.45
C GLN A 120 -35.16 -28.95 -0.77
N LEU A 121 -34.23 -29.01 0.19
CA LEU A 121 -34.01 -30.21 1.02
C LEU A 121 -33.02 -29.87 2.15
N GLN A 122 -33.53 -29.80 3.38
CA GLN A 122 -32.70 -30.01 4.58
C GLN A 122 -32.38 -31.52 4.69
N PRO A 123 -31.32 -31.90 5.41
CA PRO A 123 -31.59 -32.60 6.66
C PRO A 123 -30.80 -32.12 7.89
N MET A 124 -31.56 -32.11 8.99
CA MET A 124 -31.26 -32.10 10.42
C MET A 124 -30.00 -32.87 10.85
N LEU A 125 -29.09 -32.25 11.63
CA LEU A 125 -28.80 -32.43 13.10
C LEU A 125 -27.95 -33.67 13.46
N PRO A 126 -27.18 -33.73 14.59
CA PRO A 126 -27.33 -32.97 15.87
C PRO A 126 -26.07 -32.21 16.38
N ALA A 127 -26.22 -31.04 17.02
CA ALA A 127 -26.11 -30.77 18.48
C ALA A 127 -24.87 -31.39 19.18
N SER A 128 -23.82 -30.62 19.55
CA SER A 128 -23.61 -29.89 20.85
C SER A 128 -23.66 -30.79 22.11
N PRO A 129 -23.05 -30.48 23.28
CA PRO A 129 -22.45 -29.21 23.80
C PRO A 129 -21.04 -29.47 24.44
N SER A 130 -20.27 -28.52 25.01
CA SER A 130 -20.44 -27.77 26.27
C SER A 130 -19.16 -26.93 26.44
N ALA A 131 -19.26 -25.65 26.86
CA ALA A 131 -19.05 -25.18 28.24
C ALA A 131 -17.74 -25.74 28.84
N GLU A 132 -16.79 -24.96 29.33
CA GLU A 132 -16.90 -24.02 30.44
C GLU A 132 -15.43 -23.57 30.66
N GLY A 133 -15.11 -22.29 30.73
CA GLY A 133 -14.84 -21.71 32.04
C GLY A 133 -13.42 -21.13 32.13
N LEU A 134 -13.31 -20.11 32.97
CA LEU A 134 -12.09 -19.60 33.62
C LEU A 134 -11.19 -18.62 32.84
N ARG A 135 -11.47 -17.33 33.02
CA ARG A 135 -10.42 -16.35 33.41
C ARG A 135 -10.08 -16.60 34.90
N PRO A 136 -8.99 -16.09 35.53
CA PRO A 136 -7.95 -15.16 35.05
C PRO A 136 -6.50 -15.56 35.43
N ALA A 137 -5.48 -14.88 34.87
CA ALA A 137 -4.22 -14.60 35.58
C ALA A 137 -3.45 -13.44 34.89
N PRO A 138 -3.13 -12.34 35.59
CA PRO A 138 -2.11 -11.38 35.19
C PRO A 138 -0.76 -11.69 35.91
N PRO A 139 0.28 -10.85 35.75
CA PRO A 139 1.54 -11.12 35.06
C PRO A 139 2.68 -11.64 35.97
N ALA A 140 3.83 -12.02 35.39
CA ALA A 140 5.09 -12.14 36.14
C ALA A 140 6.26 -11.45 35.40
N PRO A 141 7.19 -10.81 36.14
CA PRO A 141 8.06 -9.69 35.72
C PRO A 141 9.39 -10.11 35.04
N PRO A 142 10.19 -9.16 34.49
CA PRO A 142 11.49 -9.46 33.91
C PRO A 142 12.48 -9.89 35.00
N LEU A 143 13.25 -10.96 34.74
CA LEU A 143 14.46 -11.24 35.50
C LEU A 143 15.55 -10.24 35.09
N GLN A 144 15.59 -9.19 35.90
CA GLN A 144 16.67 -8.24 36.09
C GLN A 144 17.97 -8.98 36.39
N VAL A 145 18.97 -8.86 35.51
CA VAL A 145 20.36 -9.16 35.88
C VAL A 145 21.02 -7.83 36.29
N PRO A 146 21.55 -7.73 37.53
CA PRO A 146 22.26 -6.55 37.98
C PRO A 146 23.63 -6.38 37.29
N SER A 147 23.94 -5.13 36.94
CA SER A 147 25.22 -4.38 36.90
C SER A 147 26.43 -4.95 37.69
N PRO A 148 27.59 -4.26 37.84
CA PRO A 148 28.36 -3.28 37.02
C PRO A 148 29.88 -3.65 37.01
N GLN A 149 30.72 -2.67 36.61
CA GLN A 149 32.15 -2.48 36.92
C GLN A 149 33.15 -3.02 35.88
N MET A 150 33.80 -2.10 35.14
CA MET A 150 35.03 -1.35 35.49
C MET A 150 36.27 -2.25 35.49
N MET A 151 37.24 -1.84 34.67
CA MET A 151 38.67 -2.23 34.54
C MET A 151 38.94 -2.47 33.03
N MET A 152 39.85 -1.78 32.33
CA MET A 152 41.02 -1.04 32.76
C MET A 152 41.29 0.15 31.83
N LEU A 153 41.63 1.28 32.43
CA LEU A 153 42.59 2.22 31.86
C LEU A 153 43.92 1.48 31.61
N ARG A 154 44.46 1.57 30.40
CA ARG A 154 45.90 1.78 30.13
C ARG A 154 45.97 2.58 28.82
N SER A 155 46.39 3.86 28.81
CA SER A 155 47.79 4.32 28.86
C SER A 155 48.62 3.57 27.80
N GLN A 156 49.17 4.14 26.73
CA GLN A 156 49.95 5.36 26.47
C GLN A 156 50.12 5.40 24.92
N GLY A 157 50.33 6.51 24.20
CA GLY A 157 51.06 7.72 24.57
C GLY A 157 52.55 7.54 24.30
N GLU A 158 52.98 7.58 23.03
CA GLU A 158 54.25 8.14 22.51
C GLU A 158 54.30 8.06 20.98
#